data_AF-A0A517TP95-F1
#
_entry.id   AF-A0A517TP95-F1
#
_cell.length_a   1.000
_cell.length_b   1.000
_cell.length_c   1.000
_cell.angle_alpha   90.00
_cell.angle_beta   90.00
_cell.angle_gamma   90.00
#
_symmetry.space_group_name_H-M   'P 1'
#
loop_
_entity.id
_entity.type
_entity.pdbx_description
1 polymer ?
#
loop_
_entity_poly.entity_id
_entity_poly.type
_entity_poly.pdbx_seq_one_letter_code
_entity_poly.pdbx_strand_id
1 'polypeptide(L)'
;MQSKRFRFRLGTLFVCVTLLCLWLGYQMRWVHQRREALVWIREHETAEKWSSADPTGVTVTPVGGLPAPYESRRPPLAVWLLGEQQVHFITLDRAKVTASDFDMLNRLQALFPETDGVHIEEPGWSNRWTLETHAEIFVRESGGPGR
;
A
#
# COMPACT_ATOMS: atom_id res chain seq x y z
N MET A 1 -38.67 12.36 -32.36
CA MET A 1 -37.47 11.84 -31.67
C MET A 1 -37.78 10.48 -31.10
N GLN A 2 -37.41 9.40 -31.81
CA GLN A 2 -37.63 8.03 -31.34
C GLN A 2 -36.63 7.72 -30.23
N SER A 3 -37.11 7.58 -29.00
CA SER A 3 -36.34 7.01 -27.91
C SER A 3 -36.07 5.55 -28.23
N LYS A 4 -34.81 5.23 -28.55
CA LYS A 4 -34.34 3.85 -28.70
C LYS A 4 -34.54 3.14 -27.36
N ARG A 5 -35.68 2.49 -27.19
CA ARG A 5 -36.01 1.69 -26.00
C ARG A 5 -35.07 0.50 -25.98
N PHE A 6 -34.07 0.56 -25.10
CA PHE A 6 -33.19 -0.56 -24.78
C PHE A 6 -34.05 -1.73 -24.28
N ARG A 7 -34.39 -2.68 -25.16
CA ARG A 7 -34.92 -3.99 -24.75
C ARG A 7 -33.75 -4.81 -24.23
N PHE A 8 -33.23 -4.46 -23.05
CA PHE A 8 -32.33 -5.33 -22.32
C PHE A 8 -33.10 -6.62 -22.04
N ARG A 9 -32.60 -7.75 -22.56
CA ARG A 9 -33.14 -9.06 -22.24
C ARG A 9 -32.92 -9.29 -20.75
N LEU A 10 -33.95 -9.69 -20.02
CA LEU A 10 -33.88 -9.97 -18.58
C LEU A 10 -32.66 -10.85 -18.21
N GLY A 11 -32.31 -11.81 -19.08
CA GLY A 11 -31.12 -12.65 -18.92
C GLY A 11 -29.79 -11.86 -18.92
N THR A 12 -29.63 -10.83 -19.75
CA THR A 12 -28.43 -9.98 -19.74
C THR A 12 -28.31 -9.16 -18.47
N LEU A 13 -29.44 -8.68 -17.92
CA LEU A 13 -29.45 -7.95 -16.67
C LEU A 13 -29.04 -8.85 -15.50
N PHE A 14 -29.54 -10.10 -15.49
CA PHE A 14 -29.13 -11.08 -14.48
C PHE A 14 -27.62 -11.31 -14.49
N VAL A 15 -27.03 -11.54 -15.67
CA VAL A 15 -25.57 -11.72 -15.81
C VAL A 15 -24.80 -10.50 -15.33
N CYS A 16 -25.22 -9.29 -15.73
CA CYS A 16 -24.57 -8.05 -15.28
C CYS A 16 -24.62 -7.89 -13.76
N VAL A 17 -25.77 -8.18 -13.14
CA VAL A 17 -25.93 -8.11 -11.67
C VAL A 17 -25.03 -9.13 -10.98
N THR A 18 -24.96 -10.37 -11.48
CA THR A 18 -24.07 -11.39 -10.91
C THR A 18 -22.61 -10.98 -10.99
N LEU A 19 -22.15 -10.47 -12.14
CA LEU A 19 -20.79 -9.95 -12.30
C LEU A 19 -20.50 -8.78 -11.36
N LEU A 20 -21.46 -7.86 -11.21
CA LEU A 20 -21.35 -6.74 -10.28
C LEU A 20 -21.23 -7.23 -8.83
N CYS A 21 -22.01 -8.22 -8.42
CA CYS A 21 -21.95 -8.81 -7.08
C CYS A 21 -20.60 -9.50 -6.82
N LEU A 22 -20.07 -10.26 -7.80
CA LEU A 22 -18.76 -10.89 -7.68
C LEU A 22 -17.64 -9.85 -7.59
N TRP A 23 -17.71 -8.80 -8.42
CA TRP A 23 -16.77 -7.68 -8.37
C TRP A 23 -16.82 -6.95 -7.02
N LEU A 24 -18.02 -6.64 -6.51
CA LEU A 24 -18.21 -6.02 -5.20
C LEU A 24 -17.67 -6.91 -4.06
N GLY A 25 -17.92 -8.21 -4.10
CA GLY A 25 -17.40 -9.16 -3.12
C GLY A 25 -15.87 -9.18 -3.09
N TYR A 26 -15.24 -9.15 -4.27
CA TYR A 26 -13.79 -9.01 -4.38
C TYR A 26 -13.27 -7.69 -3.78
N GLN A 27 -13.92 -6.57 -4.10
CA GLN A 27 -13.55 -5.25 -3.56
C GLN A 27 -13.69 -5.20 -2.04
N MET A 28 -14.77 -5.75 -1.47
CA MET A 28 -14.96 -5.81 -0.02
C MET A 28 -13.86 -6.62 0.67
N ARG A 29 -13.46 -7.76 0.09
CA ARG A 29 -12.35 -8.57 0.61
C ARG A 29 -11.04 -7.80 0.58
N TRP A 30 -10.76 -7.09 -0.52
CA TRP A 30 -9.55 -6.28 -0.64
C TRP A 30 -9.50 -5.13 0.38
N VAL A 31 -10.61 -4.41 0.56
CA VAL A 31 -10.76 -3.37 1.60
C VAL A 31 -10.56 -3.94 3.00
N HIS A 32 -11.11 -5.13 3.28
CA HIS A 32 -10.90 -5.78 4.57
C HIS A 32 -9.41 -6.05 4.85
N GLN A 33 -8.69 -6.61 3.87
CA GLN A 33 -7.25 -6.85 3.98
C GLN A 33 -6.44 -5.57 4.15
N ARG A 34 -6.83 -4.48 3.48
CA ARG A 34 -6.19 -3.16 3.67
C ARG A 34 -6.38 -2.66 5.09
N ARG A 35 -7.56 -2.82 5.69
CA ARG A 35 -7.81 -2.41 7.08
C ARG A 35 -7.01 -3.23 8.08
N GLU A 36 -6.92 -4.55 7.89
CA GLU A 36 -6.05 -5.40 8.71
C GLU A 36 -4.58 -4.97 8.59
N ALA A 37 -4.12 -4.68 7.37
CA ALA A 37 -2.78 -4.18 7.14
C ALA A 37 -2.54 -2.81 7.77
N LEU A 38 -3.52 -1.89 7.75
CA LEU A 38 -3.43 -0.60 8.43
C LEU A 38 -3.32 -0.74 9.95
N VAL A 39 -4.05 -1.70 10.54
CA VAL A 39 -3.94 -2.02 11.96
C VAL A 39 -2.54 -2.55 12.26
N TRP A 40 -2.04 -3.48 11.45
CA TRP A 40 -0.70 -4.02 11.58
C TRP A 40 0.38 -2.93 11.44
N ILE A 41 0.25 -2.03 10.45
CA ILE A 41 1.16 -0.88 10.27
C ILE A 41 1.17 -0.01 11.53
N ARG A 42 0.02 0.30 12.12
CA ARG A 42 -0.05 1.11 13.35
C ARG A 42 0.64 0.46 14.54
N GLU A 43 0.66 -0.86 14.62
CA GLU A 43 1.38 -1.60 15.68
C GLU A 43 2.90 -1.52 15.48
N HIS A 44 3.34 -1.49 14.21
CA HIS A 44 4.74 -1.52 13.79
C HIS A 44 5.32 -0.12 13.45
N GLU A 45 4.50 0.92 13.52
CA GLU A 45 4.92 2.30 13.31
C GLU A 45 5.79 2.78 14.49
N THR A 46 6.80 3.59 14.19
CA THR A 46 7.63 4.26 15.19
C THR A 46 6.76 5.19 16.05
N ALA A 47 7.17 5.48 17.29
CA ALA A 47 6.40 6.34 18.19
C ALA A 47 6.23 7.79 17.65
N GLU A 48 7.11 8.21 16.76
CA GLU A 48 6.88 9.35 15.88
C GLU A 48 5.87 8.95 14.80
N LYS A 49 4.62 9.39 14.96
CA LYS A 49 3.48 9.09 14.07
C LYS A 49 3.60 9.76 12.69
N TRP A 50 4.58 9.39 11.89
CA TRP A 50 4.79 9.95 10.55
C TRP A 50 3.67 9.55 9.57
N SER A 51 3.10 8.36 9.68
CA SER A 51 2.11 7.84 8.72
C SER A 51 0.71 8.46 8.87
N SER A 52 0.42 9.05 10.02
CA SER A 52 -0.86 9.74 10.30
C SER A 52 -0.74 11.27 10.28
N ALA A 53 0.45 11.81 10.07
CA ALA A 53 0.66 13.24 9.98
C ALA A 53 0.18 13.74 8.61
N ASP A 54 -1.12 14.07 8.57
CA ASP A 54 -1.79 15.02 7.69
C ASP A 54 -1.28 15.10 6.23
N PRO A 55 -2.00 14.53 5.24
CA PRO A 55 -1.60 14.56 3.82
C PRO A 55 -1.56 15.98 3.22
N THR A 56 -2.07 16.99 3.94
CA THR A 56 -2.08 18.39 3.51
C THR A 56 -1.03 19.29 4.17
N GLY A 57 -0.29 18.81 5.17
CA GLY A 57 0.50 19.68 6.04
C GLY A 57 1.98 19.32 6.21
N VAL A 58 2.42 18.11 5.87
CA VAL A 58 3.79 17.69 6.17
C VAL A 58 4.67 17.85 4.93
N THR A 59 5.41 18.97 4.87
CA THR A 59 6.61 19.06 4.04
C THR A 59 7.64 18.08 4.58
N VAL A 60 7.64 16.87 4.05
CA VAL A 60 8.74 15.92 4.21
C VAL A 60 9.97 16.59 3.61
N THR A 61 10.91 16.98 4.46
CA THR A 61 12.23 17.38 4.00
C THR A 61 12.96 16.10 3.63
N PRO A 62 13.32 15.89 2.35
CA PRO A 62 14.07 14.72 1.96
C PRO A 62 15.43 14.77 2.66
N VAL A 63 15.84 13.64 3.24
CA VAL A 63 17.22 13.42 3.68
C VAL A 63 18.10 13.51 2.43
N GLY A 64 18.63 14.71 2.15
CA GLY A 64 19.39 15.03 0.93
C GLY A 64 18.97 16.30 0.18
N GLY A 65 17.90 17.01 0.59
CA GLY A 65 17.60 18.36 0.09
C GLY A 65 17.10 18.48 -1.36
N LEU A 66 16.92 17.37 -2.09
CA LEU A 66 16.33 17.36 -3.42
C LEU A 66 14.86 16.93 -3.33
N PRO A 67 13.89 17.78 -3.74
CA PRO A 67 12.49 17.38 -3.81
C PRO A 67 12.38 16.29 -4.88
N ALA A 68 12.27 15.03 -4.46
CA ALA A 68 11.83 13.99 -5.38
C ALA A 68 10.42 14.40 -5.85
N PRO A 69 10.15 14.48 -7.16
CA PRO A 69 8.79 14.68 -7.64
C PRO A 69 8.01 13.41 -7.29
N TYR A 70 7.31 13.44 -6.16
CA TYR A 70 6.35 12.42 -5.80
C TYR A 70 5.21 12.51 -6.82
N GLU A 71 5.27 11.66 -7.84
CA GLU A 71 4.13 11.44 -8.72
C GLU A 71 3.06 10.76 -7.87
N SER A 72 2.12 11.56 -7.37
CA SER A 72 0.94 11.08 -6.68
C SER A 72 0.18 10.14 -7.63
N ARG A 73 0.43 8.83 -7.49
CA ARG A 73 -0.34 7.82 -8.20
C ARG A 73 -1.78 7.94 -7.74
N ARG A 74 -2.68 8.16 -8.70
CA ARG A 74 -4.11 8.22 -8.39
C ARG A 74 -4.52 6.92 -7.71
N PRO A 75 -5.29 6.99 -6.61
CA PRO A 75 -5.76 5.79 -5.95
C PRO A 75 -6.60 4.97 -6.92
N PRO A 76 -6.60 3.64 -6.80
CA PRO A 76 -7.53 2.81 -7.53
C PRO A 76 -8.96 3.28 -7.27
N LEU A 77 -9.77 3.35 -8.33
CA LEU A 77 -11.11 3.97 -8.29
C LEU A 77 -12.02 3.34 -7.23
N ALA A 78 -11.84 2.06 -6.93
CA ALA A 78 -12.57 1.36 -5.87
C ALA A 78 -12.23 1.89 -4.46
N VAL A 79 -10.95 2.21 -4.17
CA VAL A 79 -10.53 2.81 -2.89
C VAL A 79 -11.20 4.16 -2.70
N TRP A 80 -11.20 4.97 -3.76
CA TRP A 80 -11.82 6.28 -3.77
C TRP A 80 -13.34 6.21 -3.60
N LEU A 81 -14.02 5.32 -4.34
CA LEU A 81 -15.48 5.13 -4.22
C LEU A 81 -15.90 4.62 -2.85
N LEU A 82 -15.07 3.82 -2.19
CA LEU A 82 -15.35 3.25 -0.87
C LEU A 82 -14.92 4.18 0.28
N GLY A 83 -14.37 5.35 -0.04
CA GLY A 83 -14.02 6.37 0.94
C GLY A 83 -12.81 6.01 1.81
N GLU A 84 -11.96 5.09 1.36
CA GLU A 84 -10.72 4.79 2.08
C GLU A 84 -9.68 5.91 1.91
N GLN A 85 -8.89 6.13 2.96
CA GLN A 85 -7.80 7.10 2.93
C GLN A 85 -6.65 6.60 2.03
N GLN A 86 -6.05 7.54 1.32
CA GLN A 86 -4.83 7.30 0.56
C GLN A 86 -3.65 7.18 1.52
N VAL A 87 -2.83 6.15 1.30
CA VAL A 87 -1.56 5.98 1.99
C VAL A 87 -0.48 6.19 0.94
N HIS A 88 0.35 7.21 1.11
CA HIS A 88 1.45 7.48 0.20
C HIS A 88 2.76 6.83 0.66
N PHE A 89 2.96 6.80 1.99
CA PHE A 89 4.16 6.27 2.61
C PHE A 89 3.80 5.36 3.77
N ILE A 90 4.53 4.25 3.86
CA ILE A 90 4.47 3.33 5.00
C ILE A 90 5.87 3.32 5.60
N THR A 91 6.00 3.86 6.81
CA THR A 91 7.24 3.85 7.58
C THR A 91 7.10 2.84 8.72
N LEU A 92 7.99 1.87 8.79
CA LEU A 92 8.00 0.84 9.82
C LEU A 92 9.28 0.92 10.63
N ASP A 93 9.17 0.69 11.93
CA ASP A 93 10.33 0.64 12.84
C ASP A 93 11.07 -0.69 12.65
N ARG A 94 12.35 -0.65 12.25
CA ARG A 94 13.16 -1.87 12.08
C ARG A 94 13.17 -2.74 13.32
N ALA A 95 13.18 -2.14 14.52
CA ALA A 95 13.24 -2.89 15.77
C ALA A 95 11.99 -3.74 16.02
N LYS A 96 10.87 -3.39 15.39
CA LYS A 96 9.60 -4.12 15.49
C LYS A 96 9.38 -5.13 14.37
N VAL A 97 10.06 -4.96 13.24
CA VAL A 97 9.92 -5.85 12.08
C VAL A 97 10.78 -7.10 12.26
N THR A 98 10.11 -8.25 12.38
CA THR A 98 10.75 -9.57 12.53
C THR A 98 10.80 -10.35 11.21
N ALA A 99 11.52 -11.46 11.19
CA ALA A 99 11.58 -12.31 9.99
C ALA A 99 10.23 -12.95 9.62
N SER A 100 9.32 -13.13 10.58
CA SER A 100 7.96 -13.60 10.29
C SER A 100 7.11 -12.57 9.55
N ASP A 101 7.49 -11.29 9.57
CA ASP A 101 6.72 -10.20 8.97
C ASP A 101 7.01 -10.02 7.47
N PHE A 102 8.01 -10.71 6.91
CA PHE A 102 8.37 -10.59 5.50
C PHE A 102 7.21 -10.95 4.55
N ASP A 103 6.40 -11.94 4.91
CA ASP A 103 5.21 -12.29 4.14
C ASP A 103 4.18 -11.14 4.12
N MET A 104 4.05 -10.40 5.24
CA MET A 104 3.19 -9.24 5.31
C MET A 104 3.76 -8.07 4.50
N LEU A 105 5.07 -7.80 4.59
CA LEU A 105 5.75 -6.75 3.80
C LEU A 105 5.54 -6.96 2.30
N ASN A 106 5.68 -8.18 1.81
CA ASN A 106 5.42 -8.52 0.42
C ASN A 106 3.94 -8.30 0.03
N ARG A 107 3.00 -8.55 0.95
CA ARG A 107 1.58 -8.29 0.73
C ARG A 107 1.25 -6.81 0.74
N LEU A 108 1.93 -5.98 1.54
CA LEU A 108 1.67 -4.54 1.61
C LEU A 108 1.78 -3.88 0.25
N GLN A 109 2.77 -4.26 -0.57
CA GLN A 109 2.91 -3.69 -1.90
C GLN A 109 1.75 -4.06 -2.84
N ALA A 110 1.20 -5.27 -2.71
CA ALA A 110 0.02 -5.69 -3.46
C ALA A 110 -1.27 -5.03 -2.94
N LEU A 111 -1.35 -4.77 -1.63
CA LEU A 111 -2.50 -4.14 -0.99
C LEU A 111 -2.54 -2.62 -1.23
N PHE A 112 -1.39 -1.97 -1.33
CA PHE A 112 -1.23 -0.52 -1.50
C PHE A 112 -0.44 -0.18 -2.78
N PRO A 113 -0.97 -0.48 -3.98
CA PRO A 113 -0.28 -0.19 -5.24
C PRO A 113 -0.02 1.31 -5.50
N GLU A 114 -0.70 2.18 -4.74
CA GLU A 114 -0.53 3.63 -4.76
C GLU A 114 0.67 4.13 -3.94
N THR A 115 1.26 3.29 -3.08
CA THR A 115 2.43 3.67 -2.26
C THR A 115 3.70 3.62 -3.10
N ASP A 116 4.62 4.56 -2.84
CA ASP A 116 5.92 4.61 -3.52
C ASP A 116 6.91 3.56 -3.00
N GLY A 117 6.58 2.90 -1.89
CA GLY A 117 7.39 1.86 -1.26
C GLY A 117 7.19 1.81 0.24
N VAL A 118 7.71 0.74 0.85
CA VAL A 118 7.76 0.59 2.30
C VAL A 118 9.14 1.03 2.77
N HIS A 119 9.20 2.00 3.67
CA HIS A 119 10.43 2.48 4.27
C HIS A 119 10.59 1.83 5.64
N ILE A 120 11.77 1.26 5.91
CA ILE A 120 12.07 0.71 7.23
C ILE A 120 13.15 1.60 7.85
N GLU A 121 12.77 2.27 8.92
CA GLU A 121 13.62 3.21 9.62
C GLU A 121 14.48 2.43 10.63
N GLU A 122 15.79 2.58 10.51
CA GLU A 122 16.74 2.14 11.52
C GLU A 122 17.14 3.35 12.38
N PRO A 123 17.28 3.19 13.70
CA PRO A 123 17.73 4.29 14.54
C PRO A 123 19.11 4.80 14.07
N GLY A 124 19.12 5.98 13.44
CA GLY A 124 20.31 6.63 12.89
C GLY A 124 20.53 6.44 11.38
N TRP A 125 19.73 5.63 10.66
CA TRP A 125 19.85 5.38 9.21
C TRP A 125 18.47 5.11 8.58
N SER A 126 18.15 5.75 7.44
CA SER A 126 16.94 5.44 6.67
C SER A 126 17.29 4.64 5.42
N ASN A 127 16.83 3.38 5.36
CA ASN A 127 16.96 2.54 4.17
C ASN A 127 15.59 2.44 3.48
N ARG A 128 15.54 2.75 2.18
CA ARG A 128 14.33 2.55 1.37
C ARG A 128 14.26 1.08 0.98
N TRP A 129 13.19 0.39 1.36
CA TRP A 129 12.99 -1.00 0.94
C TRP A 129 12.27 -0.99 -0.41
N THR A 130 13.00 -1.33 -1.48
CA THR A 130 12.40 -1.68 -2.77
C THR A 130 12.53 -3.18 -2.99
N LEU A 131 11.71 -3.76 -3.88
CA LEU A 131 11.82 -5.18 -4.26
C LEU A 131 13.22 -5.54 -4.80
N GLU A 132 13.97 -4.56 -5.34
CA GLU A 132 15.34 -4.73 -5.81
C GLU A 132 16.34 -4.88 -4.64
N THR A 133 16.09 -4.25 -3.49
CA THR A 133 16.96 -4.32 -2.29
C THR A 133 16.98 -5.71 -1.65
N HIS A 134 16.02 -6.57 -1.97
CA HIS A 134 15.91 -7.94 -1.46
C HIS A 134 17.12 -8.82 -1.85
N ALA A 135 17.78 -8.50 -2.97
CA ALA A 135 18.98 -9.22 -3.40
C ALA A 135 20.25 -8.79 -2.66
N GLU A 136 20.36 -7.52 -2.25
CA GLU A 136 21.60 -6.98 -1.68
C GLU A 136 21.73 -7.23 -0.16
N ILE A 137 20.63 -7.16 0.58
CA ILE A 137 20.65 -7.33 2.05
C ILE A 137 20.92 -8.80 2.42
N PHE A 138 20.32 -9.75 1.70
CA PHE A 138 20.57 -11.18 1.93
C PHE A 138 22.00 -11.60 1.60
N VAL A 139 22.64 -10.95 0.62
CA VAL A 139 24.06 -11.15 0.28
C VAL A 139 24.98 -10.61 1.38
N ARG A 140 24.59 -9.53 2.07
CA ARG A 140 25.38 -8.94 3.16
C ARG A 140 25.28 -9.70 4.48
N GLU A 141 24.12 -10.29 4.79
CA GLU A 141 23.97 -11.16 5.98
C GLU A 141 24.51 -12.59 5.77
N SER A 142 24.48 -13.13 4.55
CA SER A 142 25.10 -14.44 4.26
C SER A 142 26.62 -14.37 4.07
N GLY A 143 27.17 -13.18 3.81
CA GLY A 143 28.59 -12.89 3.77
C GLY A 143 29.15 -12.43 5.12
N GLY A 144 28.99 -13.23 6.16
CA GLY A 144 29.74 -13.02 7.41
C GLY A 144 31.25 -12.99 7.11
N PRO A 145 32.04 -12.07 7.70
CA PRO A 145 33.48 -12.03 7.48
C PRO A 145 34.09 -13.35 7.94
N GLY A 146 34.57 -14.14 6.97
CA GLY A 146 35.46 -15.26 7.23
C GLY A 146 36.63 -14.76 8.06
N ARG A 147 36.65 -15.15 9.33
CA ARG A 147 37.85 -15.21 10.16
C ARG A 147 38.44 -16.59 10.04
#